data_AF-A0A4U5X5Z7-F1
#
_entry.id   AF-A0A4U5X5Z7-F1
#
_cell.length_a   1.000
_cell.length_b   1.000
_cell.length_c   1.000
_cell.angle_alpha   90.00
_cell.angle_beta   90.00
_cell.angle_gamma   90.00
#
_symmetry.space_group_name_H-M   'P 1'
#
loop_
_entity.id
_entity.type
_entity.pdbx_description
1 polymer ?
#
loop_
_entity_poly.entity_id
_entity_poly.type
_entity_poly.pdbx_seq_one_letter_code
_entity_poly.pdbx_strand_id
1 'polypeptide(L)' 'MPLDERQRKLVALLLAGHTDASAAGRLGVSPRTVTNILRSLMDRLGVDNRFQLGVALGSRMRAATDRTATDRAAP' A
#
# COMPACT_ATOMS: atom_id res chain seq x y z
N MET A 1 -2.86 11.70 2.73
CA MET A 1 -2.84 11.08 4.07
C MET A 1 -1.70 10.08 4.17
N PRO A 2 -0.93 10.05 5.27
CA PRO A 2 0.14 9.08 5.46
C PRO A 2 -0.41 7.70 5.85
N LEU A 3 -0.19 6.66 5.05
CA LEU A 3 -0.58 5.28 5.38
C LEU A 3 -0.01 4.87 6.75
N ASP A 4 -0.76 4.10 7.54
CA ASP A 4 -0.20 3.48 8.74
C ASP A 4 0.76 2.32 8.40
N GLU A 5 1.45 1.78 9.40
CA GLU A 5 2.46 0.72 9.19
C GLU A 5 1.86 -0.56 8.59
N ARG A 6 0.65 -0.94 8.99
CA ARG A 6 -0.03 -2.13 8.47
C ARG A 6 -0.46 -1.92 7.02
N GLN A 7 -0.98 -0.75 6.70
CA GLN A 7 -1.36 -0.34 5.35
C GLN A 7 -0.14 -0.31 4.43
N ARG A 8 1.00 0.26 4.88
CA ARG A 8 2.26 0.24 4.12
C ARG A 8 2.73 -1.18 3.82
N LYS A 9 2.73 -2.07 4.83
CA LYS A 9 3.10 -3.48 4.63
C LYS A 9 2.16 -4.19 3.66
N LEU A 10 0.84 -3.99 3.79
CA LEU A 10 -0.14 -4.55 2.86
C LEU A 10 0.14 -4.09 1.43
N VAL A 11 0.30 -2.79 1.21
CA VAL A 11 0.56 -2.22 -0.11
C VAL A 11 1.88 -2.75 -0.70
N ALA A 12 2.94 -2.86 0.11
CA ALA A 12 4.21 -3.44 -0.33
C ALA A 12 4.05 -4.91 -0.78
N LEU A 13 3.28 -5.72 -0.05
CA LEU A 13 2.99 -7.10 -0.44
C LEU A 13 2.22 -7.16 -1.76
N LEU A 14 1.20 -6.33 -1.93
CA LEU A 14 0.40 -6.30 -3.16
C LEU A 14 1.24 -5.87 -4.38
N LEU A 15 2.13 -4.88 -4.21
CA LEU A 15 3.07 -4.47 -5.25
C LEU A 15 4.10 -5.55 -5.60
N ALA A 16 4.46 -6.40 -4.64
CA ALA A 16 5.29 -7.58 -4.87
C ALA A 16 4.54 -8.75 -5.53
N GLY A 17 3.26 -8.56 -5.90
CA GLY A 17 2.45 -9.57 -6.60
C GLY A 17 1.70 -10.53 -5.67
N HIS A 18 1.65 -10.27 -4.36
CA HIS A 18 0.85 -11.09 -3.45
C HIS A 18 -0.65 -10.90 -3.69
N THR A 19 -1.40 -12.00 -3.60
CA THR A 19 -2.86 -11.97 -3.50
C THR A 19 -3.30 -11.51 -2.11
N ASP A 20 -4.52 -11.01 -1.98
CA ASP A 20 -5.12 -10.61 -0.70
C ASP A 20 -5.03 -11.72 0.35
N ALA A 21 -5.23 -12.98 -0.05
CA ALA A 21 -5.12 -14.15 0.85
C ALA A 21 -3.69 -14.39 1.32
N SER A 22 -2.71 -14.35 0.41
CA SER A 22 -1.30 -14.54 0.79
C SER A 22 -0.76 -13.37 1.62
N ALA A 23 -1.20 -12.15 1.34
CA ALA A 23 -0.87 -10.97 2.13
C ALA A 23 -1.50 -11.05 3.53
N ALA A 24 -2.76 -11.47 3.62
CA ALA A 24 -3.44 -11.69 4.90
C ALA A 24 -2.67 -12.70 5.78
N GLY A 25 -2.25 -13.82 5.21
CA GLY A 25 -1.43 -14.82 5.90
C GLY A 25 -0.12 -14.24 6.43
N ARG A 26 0.59 -13.43 5.63
CA ARG A 26 1.84 -12.77 6.06
C ARG A 26 1.63 -11.69 7.12
N LEU A 27 0.48 -11.05 7.12
CA LEU A 27 0.13 -10.00 8.09
C LEU A 27 -0.50 -10.56 9.38
N GLY A 28 -0.76 -11.86 9.46
CA GLY A 28 -1.43 -12.48 10.60
C GLY A 28 -2.88 -12.01 10.77
N VAL A 29 -3.57 -11.70 9.67
CA VAL A 29 -4.96 -11.23 9.69
C VAL A 29 -5.84 -12.06 8.75
N SER A 30 -7.16 -11.90 8.86
CA SER A 30 -8.09 -12.53 7.91
C SER A 30 -8.05 -11.84 6.53
N PRO A 31 -8.38 -12.55 5.43
CA PRO A 31 -8.58 -11.93 4.12
C PRO A 31 -9.64 -10.82 4.15
N ARG A 32 -10.69 -10.96 4.98
CA ARG A 32 -11.70 -9.91 5.18
C ARG A 32 -11.12 -8.63 5.77
N THR A 33 -10.15 -8.74 6.68
CA THR A 33 -9.43 -7.58 7.22
C THR A 33 -8.68 -6.86 6.10
N VAL A 34 -8.03 -7.58 5.19
CA VAL A 34 -7.36 -7.00 4.01
C VAL A 34 -8.38 -6.27 3.12
N THR A 35 -9.51 -6.90 2.78
CA THR A 35 -10.57 -6.26 1.99
C THR A 35 -11.09 -4.98 2.64
N ASN A 36 -11.28 -4.97 3.95
CA ASN A 36 -11.74 -3.79 4.69
C ASN A 36 -10.70 -2.65 4.66
N ILE A 37 -9.42 -2.98 4.80
CA ILE A 37 -8.33 -2.00 4.66
C ILE A 37 -8.34 -1.39 3.26
N LEU A 38 -8.40 -2.23 2.21
CA LEU A 38 -8.43 -1.75 0.84
C LEU A 38 -9.66 -0.88 0.56
N ARG A 39 -10.85 -1.27 1.04
CA ARG A 39 -12.06 -0.46 0.92
C ARG A 39 -11.90 0.90 1.59
N SER A 40 -11.41 0.93 2.82
CA SER A 40 -11.15 2.19 3.52
C SER A 40 -10.16 3.06 2.74
N LEU A 41 -9.10 2.49 2.15
CA LEU A 41 -8.16 3.24 1.33
C LEU A 41 -8.79 3.77 0.04
N MET A 42 -9.66 3.00 -0.61
CA MET A 42 -10.42 3.43 -1.79
C MET A 42 -11.32 4.61 -1.47
N ASP A 43 -12.14 4.51 -0.42
CA ASP A 43 -13.06 5.57 0.02
C ASP A 43 -12.32 6.88 0.31
N ARG A 44 -11.12 6.79 0.92
CA ARG A 44 -10.32 7.95 1.30
C ARG A 44 -9.55 8.59 0.16
N LEU A 45 -9.27 7.82 -0.88
CA LEU A 45 -8.59 8.30 -2.09
C LEU A 45 -9.58 8.70 -3.19
N GLY A 46 -10.88 8.47 -2.98
CA GLY A 46 -11.91 8.77 -3.96
C GLY A 46 -11.77 7.93 -5.22
N VAL A 47 -11.38 6.65 -5.07
CA VAL A 47 -11.25 5.70 -6.18
C VAL A 47 -12.26 4.57 -6.01
N ASP A 48 -12.73 4.03 -7.13
CA ASP A 48 -13.86 3.10 -7.14
C ASP A 48 -13.44 1.63 -7.13
N ASN A 49 -12.18 1.35 -7.48
CA ASN A 49 -11.71 -0.03 -7.59
C ASN A 49 -10.23 -0.21 -7.22
N ARG A 50 -9.87 -1.47 -6.98
CA ARG A 50 -8.52 -1.88 -6.57
C ARG A 50 -7.44 -1.51 -7.58
N PHE A 51 -7.78 -1.45 -8.86
CA PHE A 51 -6.83 -1.11 -9.90
C PHE A 51 -6.49 0.39 -9.83
N GLN A 52 -7.51 1.25 -9.76
CA GLN A 52 -7.34 2.69 -9.53
C GLN A 52 -6.60 2.97 -8.21
N LEU A 53 -6.89 2.21 -7.15
CA LEU A 53 -6.13 2.28 -5.90
C LEU A 53 -4.64 1.98 -6.11
N GLY A 54 -4.31 0.93 -6.88
CA GLY A 54 -2.93 0.58 -7.24
C GLY A 54 -2.21 1.70 -7.99
N VAL A 55 -2.88 2.32 -8.97
CA VAL A 55 -2.34 3.48 -9.72
C VAL A 55 -2.09 4.67 -8.80
N ALA A 56 -3.08 5.02 -7.95
CA ALA A 56 -3.00 6.15 -7.02
C ALA A 56 -1.91 5.98 -5.95
N LEU A 57 -1.69 4.74 -5.48
CA LEU A 57 -0.63 4.44 -4.53
C LEU A 57 0.75 4.38 -5.20
N GLY A 58 0.85 3.84 -6.41
CA GLY A 58 2.10 3.73 -7.17
C GLY A 58 2.73 5.08 -7.48
N SER A 59 1.92 6.08 -7.87
CA SER A 59 2.40 7.45 -8.11
C SER A 59 2.95 8.10 -6.84
N ARG A 60 2.38 7.75 -5.67
CA ARG A 60 2.71 8.33 -4.37
C ARG A 60 3.91 7.64 -3.70
N MET A 61 4.14 6.37 -3.99
CA MET A 61 5.29 5.61 -3.49
C MET A 61 6.59 5.96 -4.22
N ARG A 62 6.55 6.26 -5.53
CA ARG A 62 7.74 6.74 -6.25
C ARG A 62 8.33 8.00 -5.61
N ALA A 63 7.47 8.97 -5.27
CA ALA A 63 7.88 10.20 -4.58
C ALA A 63 8.45 9.98 -3.15
N ALA A 64 8.19 8.83 -2.53
CA ALA A 64 8.75 8.47 -1.23
C ALA A 64 10.11 7.75 -1.36
N THR A 65 10.24 6.85 -2.35
CA THR A 65 11.51 6.15 -2.64
C THR A 65 12.60 7.12 -3.09
N ASP A 66 12.26 8.12 -3.91
CA ASP A 66 13.20 9.13 -4.39
C ASP A 66 13.77 9.99 -3.24
N ARG A 67 13.00 10.22 -2.17
CA ARG A 67 13.41 11.03 -1.02
C ARG A 67 14.46 10.35 -0.15
N THR A 68 14.37 9.03 0.00
CA THR A 68 15.40 8.23 0.71
C THR A 68 16.73 8.16 -0.03
N ALA A 69 16.74 8.34 -1.35
CA ALA A 69 17.98 8.41 -2.12
C ALA A 69 18.69 9.77 -1.95
N THR A 70 17.94 10.87 -1.84
CA THR A 70 18.51 12.20 -1.60
C THR A 70 19.12 12.35 -0.20
N ASP A 71 18.57 11.67 0.81
CA ASP A 71 19.05 11.77 2.20
C ASP A 71 20.33 10.93 2.49
N ARG A 72 20.71 10.03 1.58
CA ARG A 72 21.99 9.26 1.65
C ARG A 72 23.14 9.92 0.88
N ALA A 73 22.91 11.06 0.25
CA ALA A 73 23.92 11.83 -0.46
C ALA A 73 24.24 13.13 0.30
N ALA A 74 24.67 13.01 1.56
CA ALA A 74 25.41 14.04 2.26
C ALA A 74 26.66 13.36 2.88
N PRO A 75 27.85 14.00 2.79
CA PRO A 75 29.12 13.40 3.19
C PRO A 75 29.21 13.10 4.68
#